data_AF-A0A221SVV9-F1
#
_entry.id   AF-A0A221SVV9-F1
#
_cell.length_a   1.000
_cell.length_b   1.000
_cell.length_c   1.000
_cell.angle_alpha   90.00
_cell.angle_beta   90.00
_cell.angle_gamma   90.00
#
_symmetry.space_group_name_H-M   'P 1'
#
loop_
_entity.id
_entity.type
_entity.pdbx_description
1 polymer ?
#
loop_
_entity_poly.entity_id
_entity_poly.type
_entity_poly.pdbx_seq_one_letter_code
_entity_poly.pdbx_strand_id
1 'polypeptide(L)'
;MTDPRLSERPRRPLSAKPAGYVGLATYSSLGRLWAMLDAARRAGRTVSVVRGDPPEAARRRISGYTLRGAGLFVDTERLLRDLEDGFETHPALLALMAGDAGPLRDTLNAGYELRLDFTVALTAGRDLILRPEFRYAPLPENADPLPSTVTLRTRRMGRDELHLLLQRACGLA
;
A
#
# COMPACT_ATOMS: atom_id res chain seq x y z
N MET A 1 14.93 4.34 -22.56
CA MET A 1 16.34 4.35 -22.13
C MET A 1 16.39 3.77 -20.72
N THR A 2 16.70 2.47 -20.59
CA THR A 2 16.59 1.74 -19.33
C THR A 2 17.86 1.94 -18.51
N ASP A 3 17.77 2.51 -17.32
CA ASP A 3 18.93 2.74 -16.44
C ASP A 3 19.61 1.39 -16.11
N PRO A 4 20.89 1.18 -16.47
CA PRO A 4 21.59 -0.09 -16.23
C PRO A 4 21.66 -0.50 -14.75
N ARG A 5 21.47 0.44 -13.80
CA ARG A 5 21.42 0.16 -12.35
C ARG A 5 20.13 -0.54 -11.91
N LEU A 6 19.07 -0.52 -12.71
CA LEU A 6 17.80 -1.22 -12.44
C LEU A 6 17.86 -2.72 -12.75
N SER A 7 18.87 -3.15 -13.51
CA SER A 7 19.03 -4.54 -13.97
C SER A 7 19.78 -5.43 -12.98
N GLU A 8 20.46 -4.86 -11.98
CA GLU A 8 21.21 -5.65 -11.03
C GLU A 8 20.29 -6.22 -9.94
N ARG A 9 20.23 -7.56 -9.89
CA ARG A 9 19.46 -8.28 -8.86
C ARG A 9 20.03 -7.94 -7.48
N PRO A 10 19.20 -7.52 -6.50
CA PRO A 10 19.69 -7.24 -5.16
C PRO A 10 20.30 -8.49 -4.52
N ARG A 11 21.44 -8.34 -3.83
CA ARG A 11 22.21 -9.46 -3.27
C ARG A 11 22.51 -9.35 -1.79
N ARG A 12 22.37 -8.15 -1.19
CA ARG A 12 22.73 -7.89 0.21
C ARG A 12 21.48 -7.76 1.09
N PRO A 13 21.11 -8.79 1.86
CA PRO A 13 20.01 -8.70 2.81
C PRO A 13 20.19 -7.56 3.81
N LEU A 14 19.08 -7.05 4.34
CA LEU A 14 19.13 -6.10 5.46
C LEU A 14 19.62 -6.82 6.73
N SER A 15 20.40 -6.15 7.56
CA SER A 15 20.93 -6.74 8.81
C SER A 15 19.81 -7.21 9.74
N ALA A 16 18.72 -6.44 9.86
CA ALA A 16 17.56 -6.75 10.69
C ALA A 16 16.28 -6.14 10.11
N LYS A 17 15.13 -6.51 10.68
CA LYS A 17 13.83 -5.94 10.35
C LYS A 17 13.71 -4.51 10.91
N PRO A 18 13.55 -3.47 10.08
CA PRO A 18 13.36 -2.11 10.57
C PRO A 18 11.99 -1.89 11.21
N ALA A 19 11.85 -0.82 12.00
CA ALA A 19 10.56 -0.41 12.55
C ALA A 19 9.53 -0.10 11.44
N GLY A 20 8.26 -0.45 11.68
CA GLY A 20 7.17 -0.29 10.73
C GLY A 20 7.09 -1.37 9.63
N TYR A 21 8.00 -2.34 9.61
CA TYR A 21 7.92 -3.50 8.73
C TYR A 21 7.20 -4.67 9.38
N VAL A 22 6.35 -5.33 8.60
CA VAL A 22 5.64 -6.56 8.92
C VAL A 22 6.41 -7.74 8.31
N GLY A 23 6.62 -8.81 9.08
CA GLY A 23 7.16 -10.06 8.55
C GLY A 23 6.06 -10.84 7.83
N LEU A 24 6.31 -11.21 6.58
CA LEU A 24 5.34 -11.95 5.75
C LEU A 24 5.55 -13.45 5.85
N ALA A 25 6.77 -13.90 5.58
CA ALA A 25 7.17 -15.30 5.64
C ALA A 25 8.69 -15.39 5.70
N THR A 26 9.18 -16.51 6.22
CA THR A 26 10.60 -16.85 6.19
C THR A 26 10.85 -17.67 4.92
N TYR A 27 11.78 -17.23 4.08
CA TYR A 27 12.12 -17.91 2.82
C TYR A 27 13.57 -18.32 2.80
N SER A 28 13.86 -19.50 2.25
CA SER A 28 15.22 -20.04 2.20
C SER A 28 16.19 -19.27 1.30
N SER A 29 15.74 -18.35 0.42
CA SER A 29 16.63 -17.66 -0.52
C SER A 29 16.14 -16.30 -1.04
N LEU A 30 17.10 -15.51 -1.56
CA LEU A 30 16.87 -14.31 -2.37
C LEU A 30 16.06 -14.58 -3.64
N GLY A 31 16.03 -15.82 -4.13
CA GLY A 31 15.27 -16.20 -5.32
C GLY A 31 13.79 -15.87 -5.22
N ARG A 32 13.18 -15.97 -4.03
CA ARG A 32 11.77 -15.61 -3.83
C ARG A 32 11.54 -14.10 -3.98
N LEU A 33 12.44 -13.30 -3.43
CA LEU A 33 12.40 -11.84 -3.61
C LEU A 33 12.54 -11.50 -5.09
N TRP A 34 13.51 -12.09 -5.80
CA TRP A 34 13.70 -11.82 -7.24
C TRP A 34 12.47 -12.21 -8.06
N ALA A 35 11.90 -13.39 -7.82
CA ALA A 35 10.68 -13.83 -8.51
C ALA A 35 9.51 -12.86 -8.29
N MET A 36 9.34 -12.35 -7.07
CA MET A 36 8.32 -11.35 -6.76
C MET A 36 8.57 -10.02 -7.50
N LEU A 37 9.81 -9.52 -7.52
CA LEU A 37 10.15 -8.28 -8.20
C LEU A 37 9.98 -8.40 -9.73
N ASP A 38 10.37 -9.54 -10.31
CA ASP A 38 10.20 -9.82 -11.73
C ASP A 38 8.72 -9.99 -12.10
N ALA A 39 7.92 -10.61 -11.23
CA ALA A 39 6.47 -10.67 -11.40
C ALA A 39 5.83 -9.27 -11.36
N ALA A 40 6.21 -8.43 -10.39
CA ALA A 40 5.72 -7.06 -10.29
C ALA A 40 6.04 -6.24 -11.56
N ARG A 41 7.26 -6.33 -12.08
CA ARG A 41 7.63 -5.67 -13.35
C ARG A 41 6.78 -6.16 -14.52
N ARG A 42 6.58 -7.48 -14.65
CA ARG A 42 5.73 -8.07 -15.69
C ARG A 42 4.27 -7.64 -15.56
N ALA A 43 3.79 -7.44 -14.34
CA ALA A 43 2.46 -6.89 -14.04
C ALA A 43 2.35 -5.36 -14.24
N GLY A 44 3.36 -4.72 -14.85
CA GLY A 44 3.38 -3.29 -15.15
C GLY A 44 3.68 -2.39 -13.95
N ARG A 45 4.20 -2.94 -12.84
CA ARG A 45 4.55 -2.15 -11.65
C ARG A 45 5.94 -1.56 -11.76
N THR A 46 6.10 -0.40 -11.16
CA THR A 46 7.42 0.24 -11.06
C THR A 46 8.16 -0.30 -9.84
N VAL A 47 9.32 -0.91 -10.10
CA VAL A 47 10.24 -1.41 -9.07
C VAL A 47 11.47 -0.50 -8.99
N SER A 48 11.70 0.10 -7.83
CA SER A 48 12.80 1.06 -7.62
C SER A 48 13.61 0.77 -6.35
N VAL A 49 14.84 1.29 -6.33
CA VAL A 49 15.69 1.32 -5.12
C VAL A 49 15.10 2.32 -4.13
N VAL A 50 15.08 1.97 -2.85
CA VAL A 50 14.62 2.89 -1.80
C VAL A 50 15.68 3.98 -1.59
N ARG A 51 15.24 5.24 -1.43
CA ARG A 51 16.15 6.37 -1.21
C ARG A 51 17.10 6.09 -0.04
N GLY A 52 18.39 6.26 -0.27
CA GLY A 52 19.46 6.02 0.72
C GLY A 52 20.00 4.60 0.72
N ASP A 53 19.36 3.65 0.03
CA ASP A 53 19.95 2.32 -0.16
C ASP A 53 20.92 2.28 -1.32
N PRO A 54 22.00 1.51 -1.21
CA PRO A 54 22.81 1.19 -2.35
C PRO A 54 22.12 0.12 -3.23
N PRO A 55 22.44 0.03 -4.53
CA PRO A 55 21.75 -0.84 -5.48
C PRO A 55 21.73 -2.32 -5.07
N GLU A 56 22.76 -2.83 -4.42
CA GLU A 56 22.87 -4.22 -3.99
C GLU A 56 21.94 -4.59 -2.83
N ALA A 57 21.41 -3.62 -2.08
CA ALA A 57 20.56 -3.86 -0.93
C ALA A 57 19.29 -4.62 -1.34
N ALA A 58 18.90 -5.65 -0.60
CA ALA A 58 17.71 -6.46 -0.84
C ALA A 58 16.44 -5.80 -0.31
N ARG A 59 16.29 -4.51 -0.59
CA ARG A 59 15.11 -3.70 -0.32
C ARG A 59 14.70 -2.98 -1.60
N ARG A 60 13.41 -3.05 -1.94
CA ARG A 60 12.84 -2.44 -3.14
C ARG A 60 11.47 -1.85 -2.85
N ARG A 61 11.15 -0.75 -3.51
CA ARG A 61 9.80 -0.21 -3.58
C ARG A 61 9.11 -0.76 -4.83
N ILE A 62 7.89 -1.24 -4.66
CA ILE A 62 6.95 -1.64 -5.71
C ILE A 62 5.82 -0.60 -5.68
N SER A 63 5.52 0.00 -6.82
CA SER A 63 4.53 1.09 -6.92
C SER A 63 3.71 0.98 -8.21
N GLY A 64 2.59 1.70 -8.22
CA GLY A 64 1.68 1.76 -9.36
C GLY A 64 0.59 0.69 -9.36
N TYR A 65 0.35 0.01 -8.23
CA TYR A 65 -0.85 -0.80 -8.05
C TYR A 65 -1.97 0.05 -7.45
N THR A 66 -3.17 -0.07 -8.01
CA THR A 66 -4.36 0.63 -7.54
C THR A 66 -5.51 -0.36 -7.37
N LEU A 67 -6.39 -0.08 -6.41
CA LEU A 67 -7.56 -0.88 -6.10
C LEU A 67 -8.79 0.02 -6.11
N ARG A 68 -9.73 -0.25 -7.04
CA ARG A 68 -11.06 0.35 -7.05
C ARG A 68 -11.98 -0.40 -6.08
N GLY A 69 -13.08 0.22 -5.67
CA GLY A 69 -14.02 -0.41 -4.72
C GLY A 69 -13.40 -0.68 -3.35
N ALA A 70 -12.48 0.19 -2.93
CA ALA A 70 -11.65 -0.01 -1.75
C ALA A 70 -12.25 0.58 -0.46
N GLY A 71 -13.51 1.02 -0.45
CA GLY A 71 -14.15 1.68 0.69
C GLY A 71 -14.14 0.85 1.98
N LEU A 72 -14.13 -0.49 1.89
CA LEU A 72 -14.01 -1.38 3.05
C LEU A 72 -12.69 -1.20 3.83
N PHE A 73 -11.65 -0.65 3.19
CA PHE A 73 -10.35 -0.47 3.83
C PHE A 73 -10.23 0.82 4.62
N VAL A 74 -11.23 1.72 4.61
CA VAL A 74 -11.15 2.99 5.35
C VAL A 74 -11.20 2.75 6.86
N ASP A 75 -10.38 3.49 7.61
CA ASP A 75 -10.41 3.51 9.07
C ASP A 75 -11.49 4.48 9.54
N THR A 76 -12.72 3.97 9.65
CA THR A 76 -13.89 4.77 10.04
C THR A 76 -13.79 5.28 11.47
N GLU A 77 -13.22 4.51 12.40
CA GLU A 77 -13.08 4.92 13.80
C GLU A 77 -12.10 6.09 13.96
N ARG A 78 -11.00 6.07 13.23
CA ARG A 78 -10.04 7.17 13.25
C ARG A 78 -10.59 8.39 12.52
N LEU A 79 -11.28 8.19 11.39
CA LEU A 79 -11.92 9.30 10.70
C LEU A 79 -13.00 9.96 11.57
N LEU A 80 -13.81 9.17 12.27
CA LEU A 80 -14.83 9.69 13.17
C LEU A 80 -14.23 10.58 14.27
N ARG A 81 -13.12 10.15 14.89
CA ARG A 81 -12.39 10.98 15.86
C ARG A 81 -11.88 12.29 15.26
N ASP A 82 -11.32 12.24 14.05
CA ASP A 82 -10.86 13.46 13.37
C ASP A 82 -12.04 14.42 13.05
N LEU A 83 -13.26 13.90 12.84
CA LEU A 83 -14.47 14.68 12.60
C LEU A 83 -15.12 15.24 13.87
N GLU A 84 -14.90 14.63 15.04
CA GLU A 84 -15.38 15.19 16.30
C GLU A 84 -14.72 16.55 16.60
N ASP A 85 -13.48 16.72 16.15
CA ASP A 85 -12.70 17.96 16.30
C ASP A 85 -13.01 19.03 15.22
N GLY A 86 -13.77 18.68 14.16
CA GLY A 86 -13.97 19.55 13.00
C GLY A 86 -15.34 19.39 12.34
N PHE A 87 -16.01 20.51 12.04
CA PHE A 87 -17.33 20.46 11.42
C PHE A 87 -17.24 20.26 9.90
N GLU A 88 -17.78 19.15 9.39
CA GLU A 88 -17.87 18.85 7.95
C GLU A 88 -19.32 18.61 7.52
N THR A 89 -19.69 19.09 6.33
CA THR A 89 -21.09 19.05 5.82
C THR A 89 -21.33 18.03 4.72
N HIS A 90 -20.30 17.30 4.29
CA HIS A 90 -20.44 16.31 3.24
C HIS A 90 -21.40 15.19 3.70
N PRO A 91 -22.43 14.82 2.92
CA PRO A 91 -23.49 13.89 3.35
C PRO A 91 -22.95 12.55 3.87
N ALA A 92 -21.93 11.99 3.23
CA ALA A 92 -21.31 10.75 3.66
C ALA A 92 -20.58 10.84 5.02
N LEU A 93 -20.07 12.03 5.39
CA LEU A 93 -19.40 12.26 6.68
C LEU A 93 -20.43 12.50 7.78
N LEU A 94 -21.52 13.22 7.46
CA LEU A 94 -22.67 13.38 8.35
C LEU A 94 -23.28 12.01 8.71
N ALA A 95 -23.47 11.14 7.71
CA ALA A 95 -23.93 9.77 7.93
C ALA A 95 -22.97 8.97 8.82
N LEU A 96 -21.65 9.10 8.61
CA LEU A 96 -20.65 8.46 9.46
C LEU A 96 -20.76 8.91 10.92
N MET A 97 -20.94 10.21 11.17
CA MET A 97 -21.16 10.75 12.53
C MET A 97 -22.46 10.26 13.15
N ALA A 98 -23.48 9.96 12.35
CA ALA A 98 -24.71 9.31 12.78
C ALA A 98 -24.57 7.78 12.98
N GLY A 99 -23.37 7.22 12.80
CA GLY A 99 -23.08 5.80 12.98
C GLY A 99 -23.22 4.94 11.73
N ASP A 100 -23.49 5.53 10.56
CA ASP A 100 -23.63 4.81 9.29
C ASP A 100 -22.41 5.04 8.37
N ALA A 101 -21.56 4.02 8.26
CA ALA A 101 -20.40 4.02 7.38
C ALA A 101 -20.72 3.65 5.92
N GLY A 102 -21.94 3.20 5.61
CA GLY A 102 -22.36 2.78 4.27
C GLY A 102 -22.14 3.87 3.22
N PRO A 103 -22.71 5.07 3.39
CA PRO A 103 -22.55 6.17 2.44
C PRO A 103 -21.09 6.53 2.16
N LEU A 104 -20.23 6.55 3.20
CA LEU A 104 -18.81 6.79 3.00
C LEU A 104 -18.14 5.71 2.15
N ARG A 105 -18.46 4.44 2.39
CA ARG A 105 -17.91 3.33 1.60
C ARG A 105 -18.37 3.44 0.15
N ASP A 106 -19.62 3.81 -0.10
CA ASP A 106 -20.16 3.98 -1.46
C ASP A 106 -19.48 5.15 -2.17
N THR A 107 -19.31 6.30 -1.50
CA THR A 107 -18.53 7.43 -2.02
C THR A 107 -17.11 7.01 -2.39
N LEU A 108 -16.41 6.27 -1.51
CA LEU A 108 -15.05 5.80 -1.77
C LEU A 108 -15.00 4.76 -2.90
N ASN A 109 -16.01 3.90 -3.01
CA ASN A 109 -16.07 2.89 -4.06
C ASN A 109 -16.31 3.48 -5.45
N ALA A 110 -17.13 4.54 -5.53
CA ALA A 110 -17.52 5.18 -6.77
C ALA A 110 -16.47 6.22 -7.24
N GLY A 111 -15.93 7.02 -6.32
CA GLY A 111 -15.15 8.21 -6.65
C GLY A 111 -13.66 8.13 -6.33
N TYR A 112 -13.18 7.03 -5.73
CA TYR A 112 -11.78 6.92 -5.30
C TYR A 112 -11.12 5.60 -5.70
N GLU A 113 -9.81 5.65 -5.84
CA GLU A 113 -8.94 4.48 -5.87
C GLU A 113 -8.05 4.47 -4.63
N LEU A 114 -7.82 3.28 -4.07
CA LEU A 114 -6.75 3.07 -3.11
C LEU A 114 -5.47 2.82 -3.90
N ARG A 115 -4.44 3.65 -3.70
CA ARG A 115 -3.10 3.45 -4.27
C ARG A 115 -2.25 2.70 -3.26
N LEU A 116 -1.62 1.61 -3.70
CA LEU A 116 -0.85 0.73 -2.85
C LEU A 116 0.61 0.72 -3.33
N ASP A 117 1.47 1.28 -2.47
CA ASP A 117 2.90 1.14 -2.60
C ASP A 117 3.41 0.19 -1.52
N PHE A 118 4.37 -0.66 -1.89
CA PHE A 118 4.95 -1.66 -1.00
C PHE A 118 6.45 -1.51 -0.99
N THR A 119 7.05 -1.36 0.19
CA THR A 119 8.49 -1.54 0.34
C THR A 119 8.75 -2.95 0.86
N VAL A 120 9.32 -3.81 0.02
CA VAL A 120 9.65 -5.19 0.37
C VAL A 120 11.14 -5.33 0.61
N ALA A 121 11.54 -6.19 1.54
CA ALA A 121 12.94 -6.51 1.74
C ALA A 121 13.17 -7.95 2.23
N LEU A 122 14.37 -8.47 2.02
CA LEU A 122 14.83 -9.70 2.66
C LEU A 122 15.86 -9.36 3.76
N THR A 123 15.69 -9.93 4.95
CA THR A 123 16.65 -9.78 6.06
C THR A 123 17.72 -10.87 6.01
N ALA A 124 18.83 -10.66 6.73
CA ALA A 124 19.87 -11.67 6.95
C ALA A 124 19.31 -12.91 7.67
N GLY A 125 18.27 -12.72 8.50
CA GLY A 125 17.47 -13.77 9.12
C GLY A 125 16.52 -14.50 8.16
N ARG A 126 16.60 -14.24 6.85
CA ARG A 126 15.80 -14.89 5.79
C ARG A 126 14.31 -14.56 5.84
N ASP A 127 13.93 -13.46 6.47
CA ASP A 127 12.55 -13.00 6.51
C ASP A 127 12.27 -12.08 5.33
N LEU A 128 11.20 -12.39 4.57
CA LEU A 128 10.58 -11.40 3.70
C LEU A 128 9.74 -10.48 4.56
N ILE A 129 10.09 -9.21 4.53
CA ILE A 129 9.42 -8.16 5.28
C ILE A 129 8.82 -7.14 4.32
N LEU A 130 7.80 -6.44 4.79
CA LEU A 130 7.03 -5.48 4.03
C LEU A 130 6.72 -4.24 4.87
N ARG A 131 6.83 -3.06 4.27
CA ARG A 131 6.19 -1.84 4.75
C ARG A 131 5.15 -1.37 3.72
N PRO A 132 3.85 -1.41 4.02
CA PRO A 132 2.82 -0.87 3.15
C PRO A 132 2.72 0.65 3.27
N GLU A 133 2.42 1.32 2.18
CA GLU A 133 2.09 2.75 2.11
C GLU A 133 0.84 2.91 1.25
N PHE A 134 -0.28 3.21 1.90
CA PHE A 134 -1.59 3.27 1.26
C PHE A 134 -2.14 4.69 1.28
N ARG A 135 -2.75 5.11 0.18
CA ARG A 135 -3.41 6.43 0.08
C ARG A 135 -4.65 6.33 -0.79
N TYR A 136 -5.74 6.94 -0.36
CA TYR A 136 -6.88 7.18 -1.23
C TYR A 136 -6.55 8.34 -2.17
N ALA A 137 -6.92 8.19 -3.45
CA ALA A 137 -6.83 9.25 -4.43
C ALA A 137 -8.19 9.36 -5.16
N PRO A 138 -8.72 10.58 -5.33
CA PRO A 138 -9.94 10.76 -6.10
C PRO A 138 -9.69 10.38 -7.57
N LEU A 139 -10.71 9.78 -8.18
CA LEU A 139 -10.74 9.56 -9.62
C LEU A 139 -10.93 10.90 -10.36
N PRO A 140 -10.38 11.05 -11.58
CA PRO A 140 -10.58 12.25 -12.39
C PRO A 140 -12.06 12.62 -12.60
N GLU A 141 -12.93 11.61 -12.70
CA GLU A 141 -14.37 11.72 -12.92
C GLU A 141 -15.20 11.95 -11.64
N ASN A 142 -14.57 12.11 -10.47
CA ASN A 142 -15.29 12.27 -9.22
C ASN A 142 -15.99 13.64 -9.13
N ALA A 143 -17.32 13.64 -9.30
CA ALA A 143 -18.15 14.85 -9.29
C ALA A 143 -18.36 15.45 -7.89
N ASP A 144 -18.18 14.66 -6.82
CA ASP A 144 -18.39 15.09 -5.44
C ASP A 144 -17.25 14.55 -4.55
N PRO A 145 -16.04 15.12 -4.64
CA PRO A 145 -14.93 14.71 -3.82
C PRO A 145 -15.15 15.11 -2.36
N LEU A 146 -14.74 14.23 -1.45
CA LEU A 146 -14.65 14.55 -0.03
C LEU A 146 -13.78 15.80 0.18
N PRO A 147 -14.10 16.63 1.20
CA PRO A 147 -13.34 17.83 1.51
C PRO A 147 -11.85 17.55 1.68
N SER A 148 -11.00 18.46 1.19
CA SER A 148 -9.53 18.27 1.23
C SER A 148 -8.95 18.29 2.64
N THR A 149 -9.70 18.80 3.62
CA THR A 149 -9.42 18.78 5.05
C THR A 149 -9.49 17.36 5.63
N VAL A 150 -10.24 16.46 4.99
CA VAL A 150 -10.43 15.08 5.46
C VAL A 150 -9.24 14.20 5.10
N THR A 151 -8.62 13.64 6.14
CA THR A 151 -7.52 12.68 5.95
C THR A 151 -8.05 11.25 5.95
N LEU A 152 -8.22 10.68 4.75
CA LEU A 152 -8.57 9.26 4.59
C LEU A 152 -7.38 8.36 4.91
N ARG A 153 -7.57 7.46 5.89
CA ARG A 153 -6.56 6.46 6.27
C ARG A 153 -7.13 5.07 6.10
N THR A 154 -6.26 4.11 5.82
CA THR A 154 -6.65 2.70 5.80
C THR A 154 -6.66 2.13 7.20
N ARG A 155 -7.62 1.26 7.51
CA ARG A 155 -7.60 0.44 8.73
C ARG A 155 -6.34 -0.40 8.80
N ARG A 156 -6.00 -0.84 10.01
CA ARG A 156 -4.90 -1.79 10.18
C ARG A 156 -5.22 -3.10 9.44
N MET A 157 -4.29 -3.52 8.60
CA MET A 157 -4.38 -4.78 7.86
C MET A 157 -3.53 -5.86 8.55
N GLY A 158 -4.06 -7.07 8.59
CA GLY A 158 -3.33 -8.24 9.08
C GLY A 158 -2.23 -8.67 8.10
N ARG A 159 -1.32 -9.53 8.57
CA ARG A 159 -0.22 -10.06 7.75
C ARG A 159 -0.73 -10.72 6.45
N ASP A 160 -1.75 -11.56 6.56
CA ASP A 160 -2.23 -12.36 5.43
C ASP A 160 -2.95 -11.49 4.39
N GLU A 161 -3.69 -10.47 4.83
CA GLU A 161 -4.30 -9.47 3.95
C GLU A 161 -3.23 -8.65 3.19
N LEU A 162 -2.20 -8.19 3.91
CA LEU A 162 -1.06 -7.51 3.29
C LEU A 162 -0.32 -8.40 2.30
N HIS A 163 -0.15 -9.69 2.62
CA HIS A 163 0.47 -10.66 1.74
C HIS A 163 -0.34 -10.86 0.46
N LEU A 164 -1.67 -10.99 0.58
CA LEU A 164 -2.58 -11.12 -0.56
C LEU A 164 -2.55 -9.88 -1.46
N LEU A 165 -2.61 -8.68 -0.89
CA LEU A 165 -2.54 -7.43 -1.65
C LEU A 165 -1.20 -7.28 -2.37
N LEU A 166 -0.10 -7.67 -1.75
CA LEU A 166 1.21 -7.71 -2.39
C LEU A 166 1.25 -8.72 -3.54
N GLN A 167 0.70 -9.93 -3.36
CA GLN A 167 0.62 -10.94 -4.42
C GLN A 167 -0.18 -10.43 -5.62
N ARG A 168 -1.36 -9.83 -5.38
CA ARG A 168 -2.17 -9.19 -6.43
C ARG A 168 -1.42 -8.06 -7.14
N ALA A 169 -0.74 -7.21 -6.38
CA ALA A 169 0.10 -6.15 -6.96
C ALA A 169 1.20 -6.72 -7.87
N CYS A 170 1.75 -7.89 -7.53
CA CYS A 170 2.74 -8.59 -8.32
C CYS A 170 2.16 -9.46 -9.45
N GLY A 171 0.83 -9.56 -9.59
CA GLY A 171 0.18 -10.45 -10.57
C GLY A 171 0.36 -11.94 -10.27
N LEU A 172 0.47 -12.32 -8.99
CA LEU A 172 0.69 -13.69 -8.51
C LEU A 172 -0.57 -14.35 -7.92
N ALA A 173 -1.66 -13.59 -7.78
CA ALA A 173 -2.94 -14.00 -7.22
C ALA A 173 -4.08 -13.31 -7.97
#